data_AF-A0A564UIC9-F1
#
_entry.id   AF-A0A564UIC9-F1
#
_cell.length_a   1.000
_cell.length_b   1.000
_cell.length_c   1.000
_cell.angle_alpha   90.00
_cell.angle_beta   90.00
_cell.angle_gamma   90.00
#
_symmetry.space_group_name_H-M   'P 1'
#
loop_
_entity.id
_entity.type
_entity.pdbx_description
1 polymer ?
#
loop_
_entity_poly.entity_id
_entity_poly.type
_entity_poly.pdbx_seq_one_letter_code
_entity_poly.pdbx_strand_id
1 'polypeptide(L)'
;MKLQSVEEFFYKRETVEKYNDDKIIKLNWECPDVLFSFRGVYAIGVFIYYRQLFVDNVKTDIMVKDEKGATRQRLYSDKFLSENYPQFSDVNDLPEIKGFLEHYYDIGNIIPTWPGANVNRGMAHCYDIPNVYYKRHAKFTKLVYGSIYRSVFIEKILENDKYDTVEKLLKLQPEQYVKFLEYIVDVIINRNKQLQDILQEGNGHE
;
A
#
# COMPACT_ATOMS: atom_id res chain seq x y z
N MET A 1 -15.98 -4.66 1.20
CA MET A 1 -15.68 -5.67 2.24
C MET A 1 -14.80 -4.98 3.27
N LYS A 2 -14.93 -5.30 4.55
CA LYS A 2 -14.10 -4.69 5.61
C LYS A 2 -13.33 -5.78 6.33
N LEU A 3 -12.00 -5.67 6.35
CA LEU A 3 -11.17 -6.53 7.19
C LEU A 3 -11.14 -5.96 8.61
N GLN A 4 -11.29 -6.81 9.61
CA GLN A 4 -11.36 -6.43 11.03
C GLN A 4 -10.00 -6.56 11.74
N SER A 5 -9.07 -7.32 11.18
CA SER A 5 -7.77 -7.60 11.83
C SER A 5 -6.67 -7.94 10.83
N VAL A 6 -5.42 -7.85 11.31
CA VAL A 6 -4.22 -8.31 10.60
C VAL A 6 -4.28 -9.82 10.32
N GLU A 7 -4.83 -10.57 11.27
CA GLU A 7 -5.07 -12.01 11.11
C GLU A 7 -5.99 -12.28 9.91
N GLU A 8 -7.11 -11.56 9.80
CA GLU A 8 -8.05 -11.74 8.70
C GLU A 8 -7.39 -11.47 7.34
N PHE A 9 -6.51 -10.46 7.25
CA PHE A 9 -5.74 -10.18 6.05
C PHE A 9 -4.92 -11.39 5.59
N PHE A 10 -4.19 -12.06 6.49
CA PHE A 10 -3.33 -13.19 6.13
C PHE A 10 -4.09 -14.47 5.79
N TYR A 11 -5.31 -14.65 6.32
CA TYR A 11 -6.16 -15.80 5.98
C TYR A 11 -7.03 -15.59 4.73
N LYS A 12 -7.28 -14.33 4.33
CA LYS A 12 -8.13 -14.02 3.18
C LYS A 12 -7.44 -14.41 1.86
N ARG A 13 -8.18 -15.13 1.00
CA ARG A 13 -7.66 -15.62 -0.30
C ARG A 13 -8.08 -14.81 -1.52
N GLU A 14 -9.13 -14.01 -1.39
CA GLU A 14 -9.63 -13.20 -2.50
C GLU A 14 -8.84 -11.89 -2.61
N THR A 15 -8.36 -11.53 -3.81
CA THR A 15 -7.60 -10.30 -4.00
C THR A 15 -8.51 -9.07 -4.09
N VAL A 16 -7.96 -7.88 -3.86
CA VAL A 16 -8.75 -6.63 -3.87
C VAL A 16 -9.26 -6.31 -5.27
N GLU A 17 -8.46 -6.61 -6.29
CA GLU A 17 -8.80 -6.44 -7.70
C GLU A 17 -9.97 -7.34 -8.06
N LYS A 18 -9.90 -8.63 -7.70
CA LYS A 18 -10.99 -9.57 -7.98
C LYS A 18 -12.29 -9.17 -7.29
N TYR A 19 -12.21 -8.67 -6.06
CA TYR A 19 -13.39 -8.18 -5.32
C TYR A 19 -14.05 -6.95 -5.98
N ASN A 20 -13.30 -6.17 -6.76
CA ASN A 20 -13.77 -4.95 -7.42
C ASN A 20 -13.83 -5.06 -8.96
N ASP A 21 -13.85 -6.28 -9.51
CA ASP A 21 -13.77 -6.55 -10.95
C ASP A 21 -14.86 -5.80 -11.75
N ASP A 22 -16.09 -5.79 -11.23
CA ASP A 22 -17.23 -5.07 -11.79
C ASP A 22 -16.97 -3.55 -11.92
N LYS A 23 -16.40 -2.93 -10.89
CA LYS A 23 -16.07 -1.50 -10.87
C LYS A 23 -14.88 -1.20 -11.77
N ILE A 24 -13.87 -2.07 -11.80
CA ILE A 24 -12.69 -1.95 -12.66
C ILE A 24 -13.10 -1.97 -14.12
N ILE A 25 -14.01 -2.88 -14.51
CA ILE A 25 -14.57 -2.96 -15.86
C ILE A 25 -15.31 -1.67 -16.21
N LYS A 26 -16.18 -1.16 -15.33
CA LYS A 26 -16.91 0.10 -15.55
C LYS A 26 -15.99 1.33 -15.68
N LEU A 27 -14.85 1.33 -14.99
CA LEU A 27 -13.85 2.39 -15.07
C LEU A 27 -12.90 2.23 -16.27
N ASN A 28 -13.04 1.17 -17.05
CA ASN A 28 -12.18 0.82 -18.19
C ASN A 28 -10.69 0.77 -17.80
N TRP A 29 -10.38 0.12 -16.69
CA TRP A 29 -9.02 -0.05 -16.17
C TRP A 29 -8.41 -1.38 -16.60
N GLU A 30 -7.40 -1.35 -17.48
CA GLU A 30 -6.84 -2.56 -18.10
C GLU A 30 -5.82 -3.31 -17.21
N CYS A 31 -5.01 -2.59 -16.44
CA CYS A 31 -3.95 -3.15 -15.59
C CYS A 31 -4.13 -2.72 -14.13
N PRO A 32 -5.21 -3.15 -13.45
CA PRO A 32 -5.47 -2.78 -12.06
C PRO A 32 -4.42 -3.39 -11.13
N ASP A 33 -4.09 -2.65 -10.07
CA ASP A 33 -3.21 -3.09 -8.98
C ASP A 33 -3.64 -2.42 -7.68
N VAL A 34 -3.20 -2.95 -6.54
CA VAL A 34 -3.42 -2.31 -5.24
C VAL A 34 -2.56 -1.04 -5.14
N LEU A 35 -3.17 0.08 -4.73
CA LEU A 35 -2.48 1.35 -4.56
C LEU A 35 -1.54 1.32 -3.36
N PHE A 36 -2.04 0.97 -2.17
CA PHE A 36 -1.23 0.77 -0.97
C PHE A 36 -1.24 -0.70 -0.55
N SER A 37 -0.11 -1.39 -0.70
CA SER A 37 0.04 -2.77 -0.24
C SER A 37 -0.02 -2.83 1.28
N PHE A 38 -0.91 -3.66 1.84
CA PHE A 38 -0.98 -3.86 3.29
C PHE A 38 0.35 -4.37 3.83
N ARG A 39 0.94 -5.39 3.18
CA ARG A 39 2.23 -5.96 3.59
C ARG A 39 3.31 -4.87 3.66
N GLY A 40 3.28 -3.88 2.76
CA GLY A 40 4.33 -2.88 2.63
C GLY A 40 4.24 -1.85 3.73
N VAL A 41 3.02 -1.34 3.93
CA VAL A 41 2.67 -0.43 5.03
C VAL A 41 2.89 -1.09 6.40
N TYR A 42 2.50 -2.36 6.54
CA TYR A 42 2.66 -3.14 7.77
C TYR A 42 4.13 -3.43 8.08
N ALA A 43 4.94 -3.83 7.10
CA ALA A 43 6.38 -4.05 7.28
C ALA A 43 7.11 -2.78 7.77
N ILE A 44 6.71 -1.60 7.30
CA ILE A 44 7.26 -0.32 7.80
C ILE A 44 6.92 -0.15 9.29
N GLY A 45 5.68 -0.40 9.70
CA GLY A 45 5.25 -0.35 11.10
C GLY A 45 6.01 -1.32 11.99
N VAL A 46 6.09 -2.59 11.57
CA VAL A 46 6.85 -3.63 12.28
C VAL A 46 8.31 -3.23 12.46
N PHE A 47 8.95 -2.68 11.42
CA PHE A 47 10.32 -2.19 11.55
C PHE A 47 10.48 -1.01 12.51
N ILE A 48 9.52 -0.10 12.55
CA ILE A 48 9.56 1.07 13.43
C ILE A 48 9.43 0.66 14.89
N TYR A 49 8.45 -0.19 15.21
CA TYR A 49 8.16 -0.62 16.59
C TYR A 49 9.13 -1.68 17.12
N TYR A 50 9.63 -2.54 16.24
CA TYR A 50 10.52 -3.65 16.60
C TYR A 50 11.91 -3.55 15.97
N ARG A 51 12.43 -2.32 15.83
CA ARG A 51 13.70 -2.01 15.14
C ARG A 51 14.85 -2.91 15.57
N GLN A 52 14.91 -3.28 16.86
CA GLN A 52 15.92 -4.15 17.44
C GLN A 52 16.02 -5.53 16.78
N LEU A 53 14.94 -6.02 16.14
CA LEU A 53 14.89 -7.30 15.43
C LEU A 53 15.48 -7.23 14.01
N PHE A 54 15.86 -6.05 13.53
CA PHE A 54 16.29 -5.80 12.16
C PHE A 54 17.66 -5.13 12.09
N VAL A 55 18.34 -5.27 10.96
CA VAL A 55 19.67 -4.67 10.72
C VAL A 55 19.59 -3.14 10.72
N ASP A 56 20.52 -2.44 11.38
CA ASP A 56 20.38 -1.00 11.68
C ASP A 56 20.63 -0.05 10.48
N ASN A 57 21.29 -0.51 9.40
CA ASN A 57 21.65 0.30 8.22
C ASN A 57 20.77 0.02 6.99
N VAL A 58 19.45 0.03 7.15
CA VAL A 58 18.53 -0.21 6.03
C VAL A 58 18.42 1.01 5.12
N LYS A 59 18.88 0.88 3.87
CA LYS A 59 18.66 1.87 2.80
C LYS A 59 17.53 1.49 1.83
N THR A 60 17.24 0.19 1.69
CA THR A 60 16.31 -0.33 0.68
C THR A 60 15.51 -1.53 1.17
N ASP A 61 16.16 -2.58 1.67
CA ASP A 61 15.52 -3.81 2.16
C ASP A 61 15.72 -4.01 3.67
N ILE A 62 14.62 -4.18 4.40
CA ILE A 62 14.66 -4.54 5.83
C ILE A 62 14.94 -6.04 5.96
N MET A 63 16.09 -6.34 6.56
CA MET A 63 16.56 -7.70 6.82
C MET A 63 16.37 -8.07 8.29
N VAL A 64 15.85 -9.27 8.55
CA VAL A 64 15.73 -9.84 9.90
C VAL A 64 17.14 -10.12 10.44
N LYS A 65 17.41 -9.76 11.69
CA LYS A 65 18.66 -10.13 12.40
C LYS A 65 18.62 -11.64 12.63
N ASP A 66 19.60 -12.36 12.11
CA ASP A 66 19.80 -13.78 12.36
C ASP A 66 20.83 -13.94 13.49
N GLU A 67 20.49 -14.68 14.55
CA GLU A 67 21.42 -15.02 15.64
C GLU A 67 22.55 -15.96 15.17
N LYS A 68 22.36 -16.68 14.05
CA LYS A 68 23.30 -17.69 13.50
C LYS A 68 23.84 -17.35 12.11
N GLY A 69 23.48 -16.20 11.55
CA GLY A 69 24.09 -15.59 10.36
C GLY A 69 23.92 -16.31 9.00
N ALA A 70 23.01 -17.28 8.87
CA ALA A 70 22.89 -18.12 7.68
C ALA A 70 21.71 -17.77 6.75
N THR A 71 20.65 -17.13 7.24
CA THR A 71 19.45 -16.85 6.44
C THR A 71 19.09 -15.37 6.39
N ARG A 72 19.31 -14.76 5.21
CA ARG A 72 18.88 -13.40 4.89
C ARG A 72 17.38 -13.38 4.56
N GLN A 73 16.52 -13.42 5.57
CA GLN A 73 15.08 -13.26 5.38
C GLN A 73 14.68 -11.79 5.32
N ARG A 74 13.88 -11.43 4.31
CA ARG A 74 13.30 -10.08 4.17
C ARG A 74 12.04 -9.97 5.02
N LEU A 75 11.93 -8.89 5.79
CA LEU A 75 10.73 -8.60 6.58
C LEU A 75 9.47 -8.57 5.70
N TYR A 76 9.55 -7.93 4.52
CA TYR A 76 8.40 -7.76 3.63
C TYR A 76 7.92 -9.06 2.95
N SER A 77 8.61 -10.20 3.15
CA SER A 77 8.16 -11.45 2.52
C SER A 77 6.85 -11.93 3.12
N ASP A 78 5.93 -12.39 2.25
CA ASP A 78 4.63 -12.93 2.68
C ASP A 78 4.80 -14.05 3.69
N LYS A 79 5.72 -14.98 3.43
CA LYS A 79 6.06 -16.08 4.34
C LYS A 79 6.43 -15.56 5.74
N PHE A 80 7.34 -14.59 5.84
CA PHE A 80 7.76 -14.07 7.13
C PHE A 80 6.60 -13.41 7.88
N LEU A 81 5.90 -12.46 7.23
CA LEU A 81 4.83 -11.72 7.90
C LEU A 81 3.67 -12.62 8.29
N SER A 82 3.23 -13.54 7.43
CA SER A 82 2.12 -14.46 7.75
C SER A 82 2.46 -15.43 8.89
N GLU A 83 3.71 -15.89 8.99
CA GLU A 83 4.16 -16.79 10.07
C GLU A 83 4.41 -16.04 11.40
N ASN A 84 4.74 -14.75 11.34
CA ASN A 84 5.22 -13.98 12.50
C ASN A 84 4.34 -12.77 12.88
N TYR A 85 3.21 -12.51 12.22
CA TYR A 85 2.38 -11.36 12.62
C TYR A 85 1.90 -11.42 14.09
N PRO A 86 1.63 -12.58 14.74
CA PRO A 86 1.09 -12.58 16.11
C PRO A 86 2.03 -11.96 17.16
N GLN A 87 3.35 -11.97 16.92
CA GLN A 87 4.33 -11.36 17.85
C GLN A 87 4.43 -9.83 17.72
N PHE A 88 3.80 -9.21 16.71
CA PHE A 88 3.86 -7.77 16.48
C PHE A 88 2.62 -7.03 17.00
N SER A 89 2.20 -7.34 18.24
CA SER A 89 0.96 -6.83 18.84
C SER A 89 0.91 -5.29 18.90
N ASP A 90 2.04 -4.63 19.14
CA ASP A 90 2.10 -3.16 19.22
C ASP A 90 1.68 -2.47 17.92
N VAL A 91 1.83 -3.17 16.79
CA VAL A 91 1.36 -2.70 15.47
C VAL A 91 -0.03 -3.25 15.17
N ASN A 92 -0.31 -4.52 15.48
CA ASN A 92 -1.61 -5.16 15.22
C ASN A 92 -2.77 -4.48 15.95
N ASP A 93 -2.50 -3.96 17.14
CA ASP A 93 -3.51 -3.37 18.01
C ASP A 93 -3.76 -1.89 17.72
N LEU A 94 -2.96 -1.25 16.86
CA LEU A 94 -3.15 0.15 16.45
C LEU A 94 -4.54 0.35 15.82
N PRO A 95 -5.36 1.28 16.34
CA PRO A 95 -6.63 1.65 15.72
C PRO A 95 -6.49 2.04 14.24
N GLU A 96 -5.38 2.67 13.86
CA GLU A 96 -5.14 3.15 12.51
C GLU A 96 -4.80 2.03 11.53
N ILE A 97 -4.21 0.92 12.01
CA ILE A 97 -4.05 -0.29 11.19
C ILE A 97 -5.41 -0.91 10.90
N LYS A 98 -6.30 -0.96 11.91
CA LYS A 98 -7.68 -1.42 11.73
C LYS A 98 -8.44 -0.50 10.78
N GLY A 99 -8.29 0.82 10.92
CA GLY A 99 -8.86 1.81 9.99
C GLY A 99 -8.37 1.62 8.55
N PHE A 100 -7.09 1.33 8.34
CA PHE A 100 -6.58 0.99 7.01
C PHE A 100 -7.18 -0.31 6.46
N LEU A 101 -7.27 -1.36 7.29
CA LEU A 101 -7.86 -2.65 6.92
C LEU A 101 -9.35 -2.56 6.57
N GLU A 102 -10.10 -1.69 7.27
CA GLU A 102 -11.51 -1.43 6.96
C GLU A 102 -11.71 -0.89 5.54
N HIS A 103 -10.78 -0.06 5.06
CA HIS A 103 -10.81 0.57 3.74
C HIS A 103 -9.97 -0.16 2.69
N TYR A 104 -9.31 -1.27 3.06
CA TYR A 104 -8.34 -1.93 2.19
C TYR A 104 -8.95 -2.43 0.87
N TYR A 105 -10.22 -2.85 0.91
CA TYR A 105 -10.95 -3.38 -0.25
C TYR A 105 -11.77 -2.33 -1.01
N ASP A 106 -11.67 -1.06 -0.64
CA ASP A 106 -12.37 0.01 -1.37
C ASP A 106 -11.76 0.20 -2.76
N ILE A 107 -12.57 0.60 -3.74
CA ILE A 107 -12.09 0.91 -5.10
C ILE A 107 -11.08 2.07 -5.07
N GLY A 108 -11.15 2.93 -4.05
CA GLY A 108 -10.16 3.96 -3.75
C GLY A 108 -8.77 3.43 -3.39
N ASN A 109 -8.60 2.14 -3.12
CA ASN A 109 -7.30 1.48 -2.95
C ASN A 109 -6.86 0.66 -4.17
N ILE A 110 -7.56 0.76 -5.31
CA ILE A 110 -7.11 0.23 -6.60
C ILE A 110 -6.61 1.37 -7.49
N ILE A 111 -5.64 1.07 -8.34
CA ILE A 111 -5.05 2.01 -9.28
C ILE A 111 -4.88 1.34 -10.64
N PRO A 112 -5.26 1.99 -11.77
CA PRO A 112 -4.83 1.51 -13.07
C PRO A 112 -3.34 1.79 -13.22
N THR A 113 -2.61 0.79 -13.67
CA THR A 113 -1.18 0.90 -13.91
C THR A 113 -0.87 0.70 -15.40
N TRP A 114 0.40 0.77 -15.78
CA TRP A 114 0.84 0.40 -17.13
C TRP A 114 1.31 -1.06 -17.16
N PRO A 115 1.31 -1.72 -18.32
CA PRO A 115 1.80 -3.10 -18.44
C PRO A 115 3.20 -3.28 -17.82
N GLY A 116 3.33 -4.27 -16.94
CA GLY A 116 4.59 -4.58 -16.22
C GLY A 116 4.88 -3.70 -15.00
N ALA A 117 4.06 -2.68 -14.71
CA ALA A 117 4.22 -1.85 -13.50
C ALA A 117 4.08 -2.68 -12.23
N ASN A 118 3.13 -3.61 -12.17
CA ASN A 118 2.93 -4.51 -11.03
C ASN A 118 4.21 -5.28 -10.65
N VAL A 119 4.91 -5.86 -11.63
CA VAL A 119 6.18 -6.56 -11.43
C VAL A 119 7.26 -5.56 -11.01
N ASN A 120 7.33 -4.41 -11.69
CA ASN A 120 8.34 -3.40 -11.41
C ASN A 120 8.20 -2.78 -10.01
N ARG A 121 6.98 -2.53 -9.53
CA ARG A 121 6.67 -2.02 -8.19
C ARG A 121 7.19 -2.96 -7.10
N GLY A 122 6.86 -4.25 -7.21
CA GLY A 122 7.30 -5.28 -6.27
C GLY A 122 8.84 -5.47 -6.25
N MET A 123 9.53 -5.14 -7.34
CA MET A 123 10.99 -5.21 -7.46
C MET A 123 11.70 -3.87 -7.20
N ALA A 124 10.96 -2.76 -7.05
CA ALA A 124 11.54 -1.43 -6.92
C ALA A 124 12.07 -1.13 -5.51
N HIS A 125 11.99 -2.08 -4.58
CA HIS A 125 12.39 -1.90 -3.18
C HIS A 125 11.73 -0.65 -2.57
N CYS A 126 10.43 -0.47 -2.84
CA CYS A 126 9.67 0.70 -2.43
C CYS A 126 8.52 0.38 -1.47
N TYR A 127 8.42 -0.88 -1.02
CA TYR A 127 7.33 -1.39 -0.18
C TYR A 127 5.94 -1.14 -0.80
N ASP A 128 5.90 -1.09 -2.13
CA ASP A 128 4.75 -0.71 -2.94
C ASP A 128 4.09 0.62 -2.51
N ILE A 129 4.85 1.51 -1.87
CA ILE A 129 4.37 2.83 -1.43
C ILE A 129 4.32 3.77 -2.65
N PRO A 130 3.13 4.25 -3.03
CA PRO A 130 2.95 5.03 -4.26
C PRO A 130 3.65 6.39 -4.22
N ASN A 131 3.78 7.00 -3.03
CA ASN A 131 4.56 8.23 -2.83
C ASN A 131 6.02 8.07 -3.27
N VAL A 132 6.61 6.89 -3.09
CA VAL A 132 7.98 6.59 -3.51
C VAL A 132 8.00 6.21 -4.99
N TYR A 133 7.15 5.27 -5.40
CA TYR A 133 7.18 4.68 -6.73
C TYR A 133 6.88 5.71 -7.83
N TYR A 134 5.74 6.42 -7.74
CA TYR A 134 5.33 7.34 -8.79
C TYR A 134 6.23 8.57 -8.89
N LYS A 135 6.83 9.02 -7.79
CA LYS A 135 7.83 10.10 -7.82
C LYS A 135 9.13 9.67 -8.48
N ARG A 136 9.61 8.45 -8.19
CA ARG A 136 10.76 7.87 -8.88
C ARG A 136 10.52 7.73 -10.39
N HIS A 137 9.29 7.50 -10.79
CA HIS A 137 8.87 7.34 -12.19
C HIS A 137 8.04 8.54 -12.72
N ALA A 138 8.32 9.76 -12.24
CA ALA A 138 7.48 10.95 -12.49
C ALA A 138 7.13 11.21 -13.96
N LYS A 139 8.05 10.97 -14.90
CA LYS A 139 7.79 11.12 -16.35
C LYS A 139 6.69 10.17 -16.84
N PHE A 140 6.76 8.91 -16.43
CA PHE A 140 5.76 7.90 -16.78
C PHE A 140 4.44 8.17 -16.06
N THR A 141 4.49 8.49 -14.77
CA THR A 141 3.32 8.89 -13.99
C THR A 141 2.57 10.04 -14.65
N LYS A 142 3.28 11.08 -15.10
CA LYS A 142 2.68 12.22 -15.81
C LYS A 142 2.03 11.81 -17.13
N LEU A 143 2.68 10.94 -17.91
CA LEU A 143 2.14 10.46 -19.18
C LEU A 143 0.87 9.62 -18.97
N VAL A 144 0.92 8.66 -18.06
CA VAL A 144 -0.18 7.71 -17.83
C VAL A 144 -1.38 8.41 -17.21
N TYR A 145 -1.17 9.19 -16.14
CA TYR A 145 -2.27 9.81 -15.40
C TYR A 145 -2.65 11.20 -15.90
N GLY A 146 -1.80 11.82 -16.72
CA GLY A 146 -2.14 13.06 -17.41
C GLY A 146 -2.75 12.88 -18.80
N SER A 147 -2.70 11.67 -19.38
CA SER A 147 -3.13 11.46 -20.78
C SER A 147 -3.95 10.20 -21.03
N ILE A 148 -3.78 9.13 -20.25
CA ILE A 148 -4.46 7.84 -20.49
C ILE A 148 -5.64 7.68 -19.53
N TYR A 149 -5.38 7.71 -18.22
CA TYR A 149 -6.41 7.52 -17.21
C TYR A 149 -6.74 8.86 -16.53
N ARG A 150 -7.93 9.41 -16.80
CA ARG A 150 -8.38 10.68 -16.22
C ARG A 150 -8.92 10.53 -14.79
N SER A 151 -9.49 9.37 -14.45
CA SER A 151 -10.21 9.16 -13.19
C SER A 151 -9.34 8.47 -12.14
N VAL A 152 -8.19 9.05 -11.81
CA VAL A 152 -7.17 8.37 -10.97
C VAL A 152 -7.00 9.00 -9.59
N PHE A 153 -7.12 10.32 -9.50
CA PHE A 153 -7.19 11.08 -8.25
C PHE A 153 -6.00 10.85 -7.30
N ILE A 154 -4.78 10.99 -7.81
CA ILE A 154 -3.53 10.74 -7.05
C ILE A 154 -2.74 12.02 -6.75
N GLU A 155 -3.32 13.20 -6.97
CA GLU A 155 -2.66 14.51 -6.82
C GLU A 155 -2.08 14.65 -5.41
N LYS A 156 -2.84 14.25 -4.40
CA LYS A 156 -2.41 14.23 -2.99
C LYS A 156 -1.16 13.37 -2.75
N ILE A 157 -0.97 12.29 -3.50
CA ILE A 157 0.24 11.45 -3.43
C ILE A 157 1.41 12.17 -4.10
N LEU A 158 1.18 12.77 -5.27
CA LEU A 158 2.22 13.44 -6.05
C LEU A 158 2.72 14.73 -5.38
N GLU A 159 1.87 15.43 -4.65
CA GLU A 159 2.20 16.67 -3.94
C GLU A 159 2.85 16.41 -2.56
N ASN A 160 2.76 15.19 -2.02
CA ASN A 160 3.26 14.88 -0.68
C ASN A 160 4.73 14.42 -0.68
N ASP A 161 5.65 15.31 -0.33
CA ASP A 161 7.11 15.05 -0.23
C ASP A 161 7.53 14.44 1.13
N LYS A 162 6.60 14.27 2.07
CA LYS A 162 6.92 13.72 3.40
C LYS A 162 7.29 12.24 3.35
N TYR A 163 6.71 11.49 2.40
CA TYR A 163 6.79 10.04 2.29
C TYR A 163 7.41 9.55 0.95
N ASP A 164 8.17 10.42 0.27
CA ASP A 164 8.66 10.21 -1.10
C ASP A 164 9.92 9.34 -1.23
N THR A 165 10.55 8.96 -0.12
CA THR A 165 11.68 8.03 -0.11
C THR A 165 11.53 6.95 0.97
N VAL A 166 12.09 5.77 0.68
CA VAL A 166 12.18 4.67 1.65
C VAL A 166 12.92 5.11 2.90
N GLU A 167 14.01 5.86 2.76
CA GLU A 167 14.78 6.36 3.90
C GLU A 167 13.94 7.22 4.85
N LYS A 168 13.11 8.12 4.32
CA LYS A 168 12.19 8.93 5.14
C LYS A 168 11.17 8.06 5.88
N LEU A 169 10.58 7.09 5.17
CA LEU A 169 9.61 6.14 5.75
C LEU A 169 10.22 5.30 6.89
N LEU A 170 11.44 4.80 6.69
CA LEU A 170 12.13 3.98 7.69
C LEU A 170 12.71 4.79 8.86
N LYS A 171 12.74 6.13 8.77
CA LYS A 171 13.15 7.03 9.85
C LYS A 171 11.98 7.55 10.69
N LEU A 172 10.73 7.23 10.33
CA LEU A 172 9.56 7.60 11.09
C LEU A 172 9.65 7.07 12.53
N GLN A 173 9.23 7.88 13.48
CA GLN A 173 8.93 7.48 14.85
C GLN A 173 7.52 6.86 14.93
N PRO A 174 7.19 6.10 15.99
CA PRO A 174 5.86 5.49 16.16
C PRO A 174 4.69 6.45 15.91
N GLU A 175 4.73 7.66 16.46
CA GLU A 175 3.66 8.66 16.30
C GLU A 175 3.58 9.21 14.87
N GLN A 176 4.71 9.20 14.15
CA GLN A 176 4.76 9.62 12.76
C GLN A 176 4.27 8.52 11.81
N TYR A 177 4.44 7.25 12.19
CA TYR A 177 3.85 6.10 11.50
C TYR A 177 2.33 6.10 11.61
N VAL A 178 1.79 6.38 12.80
CA VAL A 178 0.34 6.59 13.00
C VAL A 178 -0.20 7.65 12.03
N LYS A 179 0.45 8.82 11.95
CA LYS A 179 0.11 9.88 10.99
C LYS A 179 0.27 9.48 9.52
N PHE A 180 1.10 8.49 9.23
CA PHE A 180 1.24 7.94 7.88
C PHE A 180 0.05 7.03 7.53
N LEU A 181 -0.42 6.21 8.48
CA LEU A 181 -1.63 5.40 8.31
C LEU A 181 -2.88 6.26 8.12
N GLU A 182 -3.06 7.30 8.94
CA GLU A 182 -4.16 8.27 8.79
C GLU A 182 -4.15 8.91 7.40
N TYR A 183 -2.96 9.29 6.92
CA TYR A 183 -2.78 9.83 5.57
C TYR A 183 -3.19 8.82 4.47
N ILE A 184 -2.80 7.55 4.60
CA ILE A 184 -3.17 6.50 3.65
C ILE A 184 -4.70 6.34 3.60
N VAL A 185 -5.34 6.24 4.77
CA VAL A 185 -6.78 6.09 4.89
C VAL A 185 -7.50 7.28 4.25
N ASP A 186 -7.07 8.50 4.52
CA ASP A 186 -7.66 9.70 3.94
C ASP A 186 -7.54 9.72 2.40
N VAL A 187 -6.36 9.34 1.86
CA VAL A 187 -6.20 9.19 0.40
C VAL A 187 -7.19 8.18 -0.16
N ILE A 188 -7.32 7.00 0.47
CA ILE A 188 -8.22 5.94 -0.01
C ILE A 188 -9.68 6.42 0.06
N ILE A 189 -10.13 7.02 1.16
CA ILE A 189 -11.50 7.51 1.32
C ILE A 189 -11.82 8.58 0.27
N ASN A 190 -10.92 9.55 0.09
CA ASN A 190 -11.13 10.63 -0.88
C ASN A 190 -11.19 10.11 -2.32
N ARG A 191 -10.32 9.15 -2.67
CA ARG A 191 -10.37 8.48 -3.98
C ARG A 191 -11.64 7.66 -4.14
N ASN A 192 -12.02 6.90 -3.11
CA ASN A 192 -13.20 6.05 -3.13
C ASN A 192 -14.46 6.89 -3.41
N LYS A 193 -14.62 8.03 -2.73
CA LYS A 193 -15.76 8.93 -2.97
C LYS A 193 -15.84 9.37 -4.44
N GLN A 194 -14.76 9.94 -4.98
CA GLN A 194 -14.75 10.45 -6.36
C GLN A 194 -14.97 9.35 -7.41
N LEU A 195 -14.44 8.14 -7.18
CA LEU A 195 -14.64 7.00 -8.07
C LEU A 195 -16.09 6.49 -8.02
N GLN A 196 -16.71 6.49 -6.84
CA GLN A 196 -18.11 6.10 -6.69
C GLN A 196 -19.05 7.09 -7.39
N ASP A 197 -18.76 8.39 -7.34
CA ASP A 197 -19.54 9.40 -8.04
C ASP A 197 -19.55 9.12 -9.56
N ILE A 198 -18.40 8.81 -10.16
CA ILE A 198 -18.30 8.42 -11.58
C ILE A 198 -19.06 7.12 -11.87
N LEU A 199 -18.90 6.11 -11.00
CA LEU A 199 -19.57 4.82 -11.16
C LEU A 199 -21.10 4.93 -11.07
N GLN A 200 -21.63 5.94 -10.38
CA GLN A 200 -23.06 6.23 -10.28
C GLN A 200 -23.57 7.02 -11.48
N GLU A 201 -22.85 8.06 -11.93
CA GLU A 201 -23.20 8.85 -13.12
C GLU A 201 -23.28 7.97 -14.38
N GLY A 202 -22.40 6.97 -14.52
CA GLY A 202 -22.42 6.01 -15.63
C GLY A 202 -23.64 5.10 -15.69
N ASN A 203 -24.42 4.95 -14.61
CA ASN A 203 -25.65 4.12 -14.59
C ASN A 203 -26.93 4.93 -14.89
N GLY A 204 -26.83 6.24 -15.15
CA GLY A 204 -27.98 7.13 -15.41
C GLY A 204 -28.43 7.21 -16.87
N HIS A 205 -27.83 6.42 -17.76
CA HIS A 205 -28.05 6.46 -19.22
C HIS A 205 -28.41 5.10 -19.83
N GLU A 206 -29.04 4.21 -19.05
CA GLU A 206 -29.71 2.99 -19.57
C GLU A 206 -31.23 3.14 -19.57
#